data_AF-A0A9E4M5E7-F1
#
_entry.id   AF-A0A9E4M5E7-F1
#
_cell.length_a   1.000
_cell.length_b   1.000
_cell.length_c   1.000
_cell.angle_alpha   90.00
_cell.angle_beta   90.00
_cell.angle_gamma   90.00
#
_symmetry.space_group_name_H-M   'P 1'
#
loop_
_entity.id
_entity.type
_entity.pdbx_description
1 polymer ?
#
loop_
_entity_poly.entity_id
_entity_poly.type
_entity_poly.pdbx_seq_one_letter_code
_entity_poly.pdbx_strand_id
1 'polypeptide(L)' 'MNSGAIEREVDQRLGVVKTLYGDRLDDQQLEEVRRAVEGFVVASRELRAVKLDNGIEPFSVVTPYREDG' A
#
# COMPACT_ATOMS: atom_id res chain seq x y z
N MET A 1 -1.05 -14.30 14.42
CA MET A 1 -1.20 -13.65 13.09
C MET A 1 -1.99 -14.59 12.19
N ASN A 2 -2.98 -14.09 11.45
CA ASN A 2 -3.77 -14.93 10.53
C ASN A 2 -3.03 -15.09 9.20
N SER A 3 -2.11 -16.06 9.13
CA SER A 3 -1.20 -16.28 8.00
C SER A 3 -1.93 -16.37 6.66
N GLY A 4 -3.08 -17.06 6.62
CA GLY A 4 -3.87 -17.20 5.38
C GLY A 4 -4.51 -15.90 4.88
N ALA A 5 -4.71 -14.90 5.75
CA ALA A 5 -5.16 -13.58 5.31
C ALA A 5 -4.03 -12.76 4.67
N ILE A 6 -2.80 -12.95 5.15
CA ILE A 6 -1.60 -12.31 4.59
C ILE A 6 -1.32 -12.91 3.21
N GLU A 7 -1.31 -14.24 3.07
CA GLU A 7 -1.11 -14.91 1.78
C GLU A 7 -2.10 -14.45 0.70
N ARG A 8 -3.40 -14.39 1.03
CA ARG A 8 -4.41 -13.89 0.08
C ARG A 8 -4.15 -12.45 -0.37
N GLU A 9 -3.72 -11.58 0.56
CA GLU A 9 -3.42 -10.19 0.26
C GLU A 9 -2.15 -10.08 -0.61
N VAL A 10 -1.11 -10.87 -0.32
CA VAL A 10 0.10 -10.98 -1.13
C VAL A 10 -0.23 -11.45 -2.54
N ASP A 11 -1.02 -12.51 -2.69
CA ASP A 11 -1.39 -13.06 -4.00
C ASP A 11 -2.20 -12.05 -4.84
N GLN A 12 -3.14 -11.32 -4.21
CA GLN A 12 -3.88 -10.25 -4.88
C GLN A 12 -2.95 -9.14 -5.39
N ARG A 13 -2.01 -8.68 -4.56
CA ARG A 13 -1.06 -7.63 -4.96
C ARG A 13 -0.07 -8.10 -6.01
N LEU A 14 0.40 -9.34 -5.90
CA LEU A 14 1.26 -9.96 -6.91
C LEU A 14 0.51 -10.14 -8.24
N GLY A 15 -0.80 -10.41 -8.21
CA GLY A 15 -1.65 -10.41 -9.38
C GLY A 15 -1.63 -9.07 -10.13
N VAL A 16 -1.73 -7.95 -9.40
CA VAL A 16 -1.61 -6.61 -10.00
C VAL A 16 -0.24 -6.38 -10.64
N VAL A 17 0.84 -6.79 -9.96
CA VAL A 17 2.20 -6.67 -10.53
C VAL A 17 2.31 -7.48 -11.81
N LYS A 18 1.85 -8.72 -11.82
CA LYS A 18 1.89 -9.59 -13.00
C LYS A 18 1.10 -8.99 -14.16
N THR A 19 -0.08 -8.42 -13.91
CA THR A 19 -0.89 -7.76 -14.94
C THR A 19 -0.19 -6.55 -15.55
N LEU A 20 0.54 -5.75 -14.75
CA LEU A 20 1.16 -4.52 -15.23
C LEU A 20 2.58 -4.71 -15.81
N TYR A 21 3.31 -5.69 -15.28
CA TYR A 21 4.76 -5.82 -15.49
C TYR A 21 5.23 -7.26 -15.75
N GLY A 22 4.33 -8.25 -15.81
CA GLY A 22 4.67 -9.67 -15.93
C GLY A 22 5.58 -9.99 -17.12
N ASP A 23 5.33 -9.37 -18.27
CA ASP A 23 6.13 -9.57 -19.49
C ASP A 23 7.58 -9.04 -19.38
N ARG A 24 7.89 -8.29 -18.31
CA ARG A 24 9.20 -7.67 -18.07
C ARG A 24 9.97 -8.29 -16.91
N LEU A 25 9.38 -9.26 -16.23
CA LEU A 25 9.95 -9.88 -15.04
C LEU A 25 10.18 -11.37 -15.30
N ASP A 26 11.38 -11.84 -15.00
CA ASP A 26 11.64 -13.27 -14.94
C ASP A 26 11.12 -13.90 -13.63
N ASP A 27 11.17 -15.22 -13.54
CA ASP A 27 10.65 -15.96 -12.39
C ASP A 27 11.38 -15.64 -11.09
N GLN A 28 12.69 -15.37 -11.15
CA GLN A 28 13.47 -15.01 -9.97
C GLN A 28 13.06 -13.63 -9.47
N GLN A 29 12.92 -12.66 -10.38
CA GLN A 29 12.46 -11.32 -10.07
C GLN A 29 11.03 -11.32 -9.53
N LEU A 30 10.14 -12.15 -10.07
CA LEU A 30 8.78 -12.32 -9.56
C LEU A 30 8.76 -12.85 -8.12
N GLU A 31 9.64 -13.79 -7.79
CA GLU A 31 9.78 -14.32 -6.43
C GLU A 31 10.35 -13.25 -5.47
N GLU A 32 11.33 -12.46 -5.90
CA GLU A 32 11.83 -11.32 -5.12
C GLU A 32 10.72 -10.28 -4.86
N VAL A 33 9.90 -9.97 -5.87
CA VAL A 33 8.74 -9.09 -5.69
C VAL A 33 7.74 -9.70 -4.71
N ARG A 34 7.47 -11.01 -4.77
CA ARG A 34 6.58 -11.67 -3.80
C ARG A 34 7.05 -11.44 -2.36
N ARG A 35 8.34 -11.65 -2.10
CA ARG A 35 8.94 -11.44 -0.77
C ARG A 35 8.85 -9.97 -0.32
N ALA A 36 9.09 -9.03 -1.23
CA ALA A 36 8.95 -7.62 -0.93
C ALA A 36 7.50 -7.25 -0.60
N VAL A 37 6.53 -7.73 -1.38
CA VAL A 37 5.09 -7.53 -1.15
C VAL A 37 4.67 -8.10 0.21
N GLU A 38 5.12 -9.30 0.56
CA GLU A 38 4.86 -9.89 1.88
C GLU A 38 5.37 -8.98 3.01
N GLY A 39 6.62 -8.51 2.91
CA GLY A 39 7.18 -7.55 3.86
C GLY A 39 6.34 -6.28 4.01
N PHE A 40 5.86 -5.72 2.89
CA PHE A 40 4.98 -4.54 2.91
C PHE A 40 3.60 -4.81 3.51
N VAL A 41 3.00 -5.96 3.24
CA VAL A 41 1.69 -6.33 3.82
C VAL A 41 1.80 -6.46 5.33
N VAL A 42 2.85 -7.13 5.83
CA VAL A 42 3.11 -7.25 7.27
C VAL A 42 3.32 -5.87 7.89
N ALA A 43 4.25 -5.07 7.34
CA ALA A 43 4.53 -3.72 7.86
C ALA A 43 3.28 -2.82 7.85
N SER A 44 2.48 -2.87 6.78
CA SER A 44 1.24 -2.09 6.68
C SER A 44 0.21 -2.48 7.74
N ARG A 45 0.12 -3.76 8.11
CA ARG A 45 -0.76 -4.22 9.19
C ARG A 45 -0.32 -3.70 10.55
N GLU A 46 0.98 -3.77 10.83
CA GLU A 46 1.55 -3.22 12.06
C GLU A 46 1.33 -1.71 12.14
N LEU A 47 1.56 -0.97 11.04
CA LEU A 47 1.30 0.47 10.98
C LEU A 47 -0.18 0.80 11.20
N ARG A 48 -1.11 0.05 10.63
CA ARG A 48 -2.57 0.25 10.84
C ARG A 48 -3.01 -0.05 12.27
N ALA A 49 -2.26 -0.85 13.02
CA ALA A 49 -2.56 -1.11 14.42
C ALA A 49 -2.25 0.11 15.31
N VAL A 50 -1.43 1.05 14.84
CA VAL A 50 -1.14 2.30 15.54
C VAL A 50 -2.29 3.29 15.35
N LYS A 51 -3.01 3.59 16.44
CA LYS A 51 -4.05 4.61 16.44
C LYS A 51 -3.41 6.01 16.37
N LEU A 52 -3.72 6.74 15.31
CA LEU A 52 -3.30 8.14 15.15
C LEU A 52 -4.33 9.06 15.84
N ASP A 53 -3.84 9.95 16.71
CA ASP A 53 -4.66 10.95 17.42
C ASP A 53 -4.50 12.38 16.85
N ASN A 54 -3.59 12.55 15.88
CA ASN A 54 -3.32 13.81 15.20
C ASN A 54 -4.33 14.15 14.07
N GLY A 55 -5.47 13.46 14.02
CA GLY A 55 -6.55 13.75 13.06
C GLY A 55 -7.29 15.07 13.33
N ILE A 56 -6.94 15.79 14.40
CA ILE A 56 -7.52 17.06 14.83
C ILE A 56 -6.46 18.17 14.85
N GLU A 57 -5.51 18.16 13.91
CA GLU A 57 -4.82 19.41 13.54
C GLU A 57 -5.77 20.24 12.67
N PRO A 58 -5.78 21.59 12.80
CA PRO A 58 -6.57 22.41 11.91
C PRO A 58 -6.02 22.23 10.49
N PHE A 59 -6.67 21.37 9.70
CA PHE A 59 -6.42 21.31 8.27
C PHE A 59 -6.63 22.72 7.74
N SER A 60 -5.58 23.33 7.22
CA SER A 60 -5.70 24.58 6.48
C SER A 60 -6.59 24.30 5.29
N VAL A 61 -7.85 24.74 5.38
CA VAL A 61 -8.77 24.74 4.25
C VAL A 61 -8.14 25.68 3.22
N VAL A 62 -7.55 25.11 2.17
CA VAL A 62 -7.05 25.90 1.04
C VAL A 62 -8.27 26.64 0.48
N THR A 63 -8.32 27.95 0.73
CA THR A 63 -9.31 28.83 0.15
C THR A 63 -8.66 29.47 -1.07
N PRO A 64 -9.03 29.08 -2.30
CA PRO A 64 -8.50 29.73 -3.49
C PRO A 64 -8.82 31.21 -3.45
N TYR A 65 -7.82 32.05 -3.76
CA TYR A 65 -8.03 33.48 -3.94
C TYR A 65 -9.09 33.70 -5.01
N ARG A 66 -10.12 34.49 -4.70
CA ARG A 66 -11.05 35.07 -5.67
C ARG A 66 -10.82 36.57 -5.65
N GLU A 67 -10.60 37.15 -6.82
CA GLU A 67 -10.64 38.59 -7.00
C GLU A 67 -12.10 39.01 -6.81
N ASP A 68 -12.37 39.81 -5.78
CA ASP A 68 -13.67 40.42 -5.60
C ASP A 68 -13.91 41.33 -6.81
N GLY A 69 -15.01 41.09 -7.51
CA GLY A 69 -15.49 41.96 -8.58
C GLY A 69 -16.00 43.29 -8.07
#